data_AF-A0A952JCN3-F1
#
_entry.id   AF-A0A952JCN3-F1
#
_cell.length_a   1.000
_cell.length_b   1.000
_cell.length_c   1.000
_cell.angle_alpha   90.00
_cell.angle_beta   90.00
_cell.angle_gamma   90.00
#
_symmetry.space_group_name_H-M   'P 1'
#
loop_
_entity.id
_entity.type
_entity.pdbx_description
1 polymer ?
#
loop_
_entity_poly.entity_id
_entity_poly.type
_entity_poly.pdbx_seq_one_letter_code
_entity_poly.pdbx_strand_id
1 'polypeptide(L)'
;MLILLVMSLYACKDKVEEPTGNYEYDYMPIDSGHYIIYNVDSILYASQKTGNGGGFIQKNDTVRYQLMEFYAGAYFDSMQGILKYRIEYYKRKTSNDAWQQDRVWWATRTVTNFQRQEDDLKFIKLVFPPREGTAWNGTIFIPKTGQFEYLENWNFKMTEVGAAKTYGGFSFPKTLVVTHVDIGRDNLITNQLSRETYAKGVGIVYKEWDMIEKQDVLSNWDNPQNSNGFRIRMEVSDYFPK
;
A
#
# COMPACT_ATOMS: atom_id res chain seq x y z
N MET A 1 -4.34 -67.29 38.00
CA MET A 1 -4.94 -65.94 37.99
C MET A 1 -3.80 -64.94 37.80
N LEU A 2 -3.55 -64.52 36.56
CA LEU A 2 -2.39 -63.70 36.18
C LEU A 2 -2.81 -62.23 36.21
N ILE A 3 -2.24 -61.44 37.12
CA ILE A 3 -2.52 -60.00 37.25
C ILE A 3 -1.62 -59.25 36.27
N LEU A 4 -2.22 -58.72 35.20
CA LEU A 4 -1.56 -57.86 34.23
C LEU A 4 -1.66 -56.41 34.71
N LEU A 5 -0.54 -55.85 35.18
CA LEU A 5 -0.41 -54.46 35.59
C LEU A 5 -0.33 -53.57 34.34
N VAL A 6 -1.43 -52.90 34.01
CA VAL A 6 -1.52 -51.91 32.93
C VAL A 6 -0.94 -50.58 33.44
N MET A 7 0.31 -50.29 33.07
CA MET A 7 0.90 -48.96 33.26
C MET A 7 0.37 -47.99 32.20
N SER A 8 -0.55 -47.12 32.60
CA SER A 8 -1.02 -45.99 31.81
C SER A 8 0.03 -44.88 31.80
N LEU A 9 0.71 -44.70 30.66
CA LEU A 9 1.60 -43.57 30.42
C LEU A 9 0.75 -42.31 30.18
N TYR A 10 0.69 -41.42 31.17
CA TYR A 10 0.20 -40.06 31.01
C TYR A 10 1.24 -39.25 30.23
N ALA A 11 1.04 -39.12 28.92
CA ALA A 11 1.75 -38.15 28.11
C ALA A 11 1.17 -36.75 28.43
N CYS A 12 1.86 -36.01 29.30
CA CYS A 12 1.61 -34.59 29.48
C CYS A 12 1.98 -33.89 28.16
N LYS A 13 0.99 -33.45 27.39
CA LYS A 13 1.23 -32.54 26.28
C LYS A 13 1.53 -31.18 26.89
N ASP A 14 2.80 -30.84 27.01
CA ASP A 14 3.20 -29.46 27.24
C ASP A 14 2.66 -28.65 26.07
N LYS A 15 1.61 -27.86 26.35
CA LYS A 15 1.15 -26.84 25.42
C LYS A 15 2.27 -25.82 25.38
N VAL A 16 2.99 -25.79 24.26
CA VAL A 16 3.85 -24.66 23.94
C VAL A 16 2.94 -23.45 23.85
N GLU A 17 2.91 -22.62 24.90
CA GLU A 17 2.30 -21.30 24.83
C GLU A 17 3.16 -20.48 23.87
N GLU A 18 2.66 -20.29 22.65
CA GLU A 18 3.26 -19.33 21.74
C GLU A 18 3.27 -17.95 22.40
N PRO A 19 4.36 -17.18 22.29
CA PRO A 19 4.45 -15.86 22.89
C PRO A 19 3.26 -15.03 22.41
N THR A 20 2.40 -14.62 23.35
CA THR A 20 1.15 -13.89 23.16
C THR A 20 1.37 -12.43 22.79
N GLY A 21 2.34 -12.17 21.92
CA GLY A 21 2.56 -10.84 21.34
C GLY A 21 1.37 -10.47 20.47
N ASN A 22 0.67 -9.39 20.81
CA ASN A 22 -0.30 -8.79 19.91
C ASN A 22 0.45 -8.07 18.79
N TYR A 23 0.73 -8.78 17.69
CA TYR A 23 1.45 -8.25 16.53
C TYR A 23 0.61 -7.30 15.67
N GLU A 24 -0.71 -7.26 15.90
CA GLU A 24 -1.69 -6.47 15.15
C GLU A 24 -1.58 -6.62 13.62
N TYR A 25 -1.41 -7.86 13.15
CA TYR A 25 -1.36 -8.19 11.72
C TYR A 25 -2.61 -7.77 10.95
N ASP A 26 -3.71 -7.58 11.67
CA ASP A 26 -5.02 -7.13 11.22
C ASP A 26 -5.02 -5.68 10.67
N TYR A 27 -3.96 -4.88 10.81
CA TYR A 27 -3.80 -3.66 9.97
C TYR A 27 -3.49 -3.97 8.50
N MET A 28 -3.04 -5.19 8.20
CA MET A 28 -2.88 -5.68 6.84
C MET A 28 -3.39 -7.13 6.75
N PRO A 29 -4.72 -7.32 6.72
CA PRO A 29 -5.32 -8.64 6.52
C PRO A 29 -4.95 -9.16 5.13
N ILE A 30 -4.72 -10.47 5.03
CA ILE A 30 -4.27 -11.14 3.79
C ILE A 30 -5.03 -12.46 3.56
N ASP A 31 -6.16 -12.59 4.21
CA ASP A 31 -7.01 -13.77 4.15
C ASP A 31 -7.65 -13.90 2.77
N SER A 32 -7.84 -15.14 2.33
CA SER A 32 -8.47 -15.40 1.03
C SER A 32 -9.91 -14.87 1.02
N GLY A 33 -10.27 -14.16 -0.05
CA GLY A 33 -11.59 -13.56 -0.22
C GLY A 33 -11.70 -12.11 0.27
N HIS A 34 -10.68 -11.59 0.96
CA HIS A 34 -10.61 -10.17 1.34
C HIS A 34 -10.51 -9.29 0.09
N TYR A 35 -11.25 -8.18 0.05
CA TYR A 35 -11.08 -7.19 -1.01
C TYR A 35 -11.27 -5.76 -0.52
N ILE A 36 -10.68 -4.85 -1.28
CA ILE A 36 -10.85 -3.41 -1.13
C ILE A 36 -11.10 -2.85 -2.54
N ILE A 37 -12.17 -2.10 -2.71
CA ILE A 37 -12.47 -1.36 -3.94
C ILE A 37 -12.19 0.11 -3.66
N TYR A 38 -11.48 0.76 -4.58
CA TYR A 38 -11.13 2.17 -4.53
C TYR A 38 -11.80 2.93 -5.66
N ASN A 39 -12.21 4.16 -5.40
CA ASN A 39 -12.32 5.19 -6.43
C ASN A 39 -10.93 5.81 -6.63
N VAL A 40 -10.48 5.85 -7.87
CA VAL A 40 -9.14 6.36 -8.23
C VAL A 40 -9.28 7.61 -9.09
N ASP A 41 -8.64 8.68 -8.64
CA ASP A 41 -8.42 9.92 -9.40
C ASP A 41 -6.92 10.02 -9.72
N SER A 42 -6.58 10.00 -11.01
CA SER A 42 -5.22 10.19 -11.51
C SER A 42 -5.15 11.41 -12.40
N ILE A 43 -4.18 12.28 -12.16
CA ILE A 43 -3.88 13.46 -12.97
C ILE A 43 -2.43 13.37 -13.44
N LEU A 44 -2.21 13.38 -14.74
CA LEU A 44 -0.89 13.49 -15.36
C LEU A 44 -0.67 14.92 -15.82
N TYR A 45 0.47 15.51 -15.47
CA TYR A 45 0.92 16.82 -15.95
C TYR A 45 2.10 16.64 -16.90
N ALA A 46 1.94 17.05 -18.15
CA ALA A 46 2.98 16.91 -19.17
C ALA A 46 2.99 18.08 -20.15
N SER A 47 4.21 18.50 -20.54
CA SER A 47 4.39 19.45 -21.63
C SER A 47 4.16 18.75 -22.96
N GLN A 48 3.29 19.33 -23.79
CA GLN A 48 3.01 18.84 -25.14
C GLN A 48 3.48 19.85 -26.17
N LYS A 49 4.22 19.38 -27.17
CA LYS A 49 4.62 20.22 -28.30
C LYS A 49 3.38 20.65 -29.08
N THR A 50 3.21 21.95 -29.27
CA THR A 50 2.21 22.51 -30.18
C THR A 50 2.57 22.19 -31.62
N GLY A 51 1.60 21.76 -32.42
CA GLY A 51 1.80 21.50 -33.84
C GLY A 51 2.28 22.75 -34.59
N ASN A 52 3.15 22.54 -35.59
CA ASN A 52 3.67 23.46 -36.60
C ASN A 52 4.38 24.77 -36.14
N GLY A 53 4.39 25.13 -34.85
CA GLY A 53 4.97 26.39 -34.36
C GLY A 53 6.13 26.28 -33.36
N GLY A 54 6.55 25.06 -32.98
CA GLY A 54 7.68 24.86 -32.06
C GLY A 54 7.43 25.24 -30.59
N GLY A 55 6.25 25.74 -30.23
CA GLY A 55 5.87 26.02 -28.85
C GLY A 55 5.54 24.75 -28.05
N PHE A 56 5.56 24.85 -26.72
CA PHE A 56 5.07 23.81 -25.80
C PHE A 56 3.87 24.37 -25.01
N ILE A 57 2.82 23.56 -24.85
CA ILE A 57 1.70 23.86 -23.95
C ILE A 57 1.67 22.83 -22.83
N GLN A 58 1.40 23.30 -21.61
CA GLN A 58 1.15 22.40 -20.50
C GLN A 58 -0.27 21.85 -20.62
N LYS A 59 -0.42 20.53 -20.57
CA LYS A 59 -1.74 19.89 -20.43
C LYS A 59 -1.77 19.01 -19.20
N ASN A 60 -2.96 18.93 -18.60
CA ASN A 60 -3.30 17.87 -17.67
C ASN A 60 -4.22 16.86 -18.37
N ASP A 61 -4.03 15.58 -18.06
CA ASP A 61 -4.98 14.52 -18.39
C ASP A 61 -5.49 13.92 -17.09
N THR A 62 -6.82 13.79 -16.97
CA THR A 62 -7.47 13.29 -15.76
C THR A 62 -8.19 12.00 -16.09
N VAL A 63 -7.82 10.93 -15.39
CA VAL A 63 -8.42 9.61 -15.53
C VAL A 63 -9.07 9.22 -14.21
N ARG A 64 -10.35 8.83 -14.30
CA ARG A 64 -11.14 8.31 -13.18
C ARG A 64 -11.59 6.90 -13.46
N TYR A 65 -11.44 6.02 -12.49
CA TYR A 65 -11.84 4.61 -12.58
C TYR A 65 -11.98 4.00 -11.18
N GLN A 66 -12.48 2.77 -11.13
CA GLN A 66 -12.46 1.96 -9.92
C GLN A 66 -11.40 0.87 -10.02
N LEU A 67 -10.70 0.64 -8.91
CA LEU A 67 -9.69 -0.40 -8.77
C LEU A 67 -10.11 -1.34 -7.63
N MET A 68 -10.12 -2.63 -7.86
CA MET A 68 -10.33 -3.65 -6.83
C MET A 68 -9.00 -4.34 -6.56
N GLU A 69 -8.62 -4.38 -5.29
CA GLU A 69 -7.53 -5.18 -4.75
C GLU A 69 -8.13 -6.41 -4.07
N PHE A 70 -7.86 -7.60 -4.60
CA PHE A 70 -8.44 -8.87 -4.18
C PHE A 70 -7.37 -9.85 -3.70
N TYR A 71 -7.52 -10.37 -2.48
CA TYR A 71 -6.61 -11.36 -1.91
C TYR A 71 -7.08 -12.76 -2.31
N ALA A 72 -6.54 -13.27 -3.43
CA ALA A 72 -6.99 -14.50 -4.06
C ALA A 72 -6.61 -15.77 -3.27
N GLY A 73 -5.64 -15.68 -2.36
CA GLY A 73 -5.24 -16.78 -1.49
C GLY A 73 -3.72 -16.87 -1.33
N ALA A 74 -3.27 -17.98 -0.75
CA ALA A 74 -1.86 -18.19 -0.42
C ALA A 74 -1.33 -19.51 -0.98
N TYR A 75 -0.03 -19.55 -1.28
CA TYR A 75 0.70 -20.77 -1.59
C TYR A 75 2.03 -20.81 -0.82
N PHE A 76 2.46 -22.01 -0.44
CA PHE A 76 3.74 -22.19 0.24
C PHE A 76 4.86 -22.35 -0.79
N ASP A 77 5.85 -21.46 -0.73
CA ASP A 77 7.06 -21.55 -1.54
C ASP A 77 8.06 -22.45 -0.81
N SER A 78 8.16 -23.71 -1.24
CA SER A 78 9.03 -24.71 -0.60
C SER A 78 10.51 -24.41 -0.76
N MET A 79 10.92 -23.66 -1.79
CA MET A 79 12.32 -23.28 -2.00
C MET A 79 12.75 -22.19 -1.04
N GLN A 80 11.85 -21.25 -0.75
CA GLN A 80 12.11 -20.13 0.15
C GLN A 80 11.63 -20.38 1.59
N GLY A 81 10.84 -21.43 1.82
CA GLY A 81 10.28 -21.76 3.13
C GLY A 81 9.27 -20.73 3.65
N ILE A 82 8.61 -20.00 2.76
CA ILE A 82 7.71 -18.88 3.11
C ILE A 82 6.35 -19.01 2.44
N LEU A 83 5.32 -18.51 3.13
CA LEU A 83 3.99 -18.38 2.56
C LEU A 83 3.91 -17.09 1.72
N LYS A 84 3.45 -17.24 0.47
CA LYS A 84 3.23 -16.13 -0.47
C LYS A 84 1.74 -15.95 -0.73
N TYR A 85 1.28 -14.71 -0.71
CA TYR A 85 -0.12 -14.32 -0.88
C TYR A 85 -0.29 -13.65 -2.24
N ARG A 86 -1.24 -14.16 -3.03
CA ARG A 86 -1.61 -13.62 -4.33
C ARG A 86 -2.57 -12.46 -4.16
N ILE A 87 -2.23 -11.30 -4.71
CA ILE A 87 -3.09 -10.14 -4.73
C ILE A 87 -3.38 -9.81 -6.20
N GLU A 88 -4.65 -9.87 -6.56
CA GLU A 88 -5.13 -9.60 -7.91
C GLU A 88 -5.77 -8.23 -7.94
N TYR A 89 -5.36 -7.43 -8.91
CA TYR A 89 -5.93 -6.13 -9.15
C TYR A 89 -6.82 -6.18 -10.38
N TYR A 90 -8.00 -5.60 -10.25
CA TYR A 90 -8.96 -5.44 -11.33
C TYR A 90 -9.34 -3.97 -11.47
N LYS A 91 -9.61 -3.54 -12.69
CA LYS A 91 -10.06 -2.17 -12.97
C LYS A 91 -11.36 -2.16 -13.77
N ARG A 92 -12.14 -1.12 -13.59
CA ARG A 92 -13.30 -0.79 -14.44
C ARG A 92 -13.49 0.72 -14.49
N LYS A 93 -14.00 1.24 -15.61
CA LYS A 93 -14.15 2.70 -15.80
C LYS A 93 -15.31 3.25 -14.97
N THR A 94 -16.43 2.54 -14.95
CA THR A 94 -17.64 2.88 -14.19
C THR A 94 -18.17 1.68 -13.44
N SER A 95 -19.11 1.90 -12.51
CA SER A 95 -19.75 0.82 -11.73
C SER A 95 -20.54 -0.17 -12.59
N ASN A 96 -20.92 0.21 -13.81
CA ASN A 96 -21.68 -0.60 -14.75
C ASN A 96 -20.81 -1.47 -15.65
N ASP A 97 -19.50 -1.19 -15.72
CA ASP A 97 -18.56 -1.95 -16.54
C ASP A 97 -18.14 -3.23 -15.82
N ALA A 98 -17.85 -4.28 -16.59
CA ALA A 98 -17.28 -5.50 -16.06
C ALA A 98 -15.83 -5.28 -15.59
N TRP A 99 -15.47 -5.91 -14.47
CA TRP A 99 -14.08 -5.93 -13.98
C TRP A 99 -13.14 -6.54 -15.01
N GLN A 100 -12.06 -5.83 -15.31
CA GLN A 100 -10.97 -6.31 -16.16
C GLN A 100 -9.73 -6.53 -15.31
N GLN A 101 -9.04 -7.66 -15.47
CA GLN A 101 -7.79 -7.91 -14.76
C GLN A 101 -6.74 -6.87 -15.16
N ASP A 102 -6.11 -6.24 -14.18
CA ASP A 102 -5.10 -5.19 -14.38
C ASP A 102 -3.68 -5.74 -14.14
N ARG A 103 -3.43 -6.30 -12.96
CA ARG A 103 -2.13 -6.84 -12.57
C ARG A 103 -2.25 -7.88 -11.45
N VAL A 104 -1.19 -8.65 -11.25
CA VAL A 104 -1.07 -9.59 -10.13
C VAL A 104 0.22 -9.30 -9.40
N TRP A 105 0.10 -9.11 -8.09
CA TRP A 105 1.20 -8.87 -7.19
C TRP A 105 1.25 -9.94 -6.11
N TRP A 106 2.39 -10.01 -5.43
CA TRP A 106 2.62 -11.00 -4.40
C TRP A 106 2.99 -10.33 -3.10
N ALA A 107 2.63 -10.95 -1.98
CA ALA A 107 3.04 -10.48 -0.68
C ALA A 107 3.53 -11.61 0.21
N THR A 108 4.31 -11.25 1.21
CA THR A 108 4.77 -12.13 2.27
C THR A 108 4.63 -11.38 3.59
N ARG A 109 4.16 -12.06 4.62
CA ARG A 109 4.17 -11.56 5.99
C ARG A 109 5.20 -12.32 6.79
N THR A 110 6.18 -11.60 7.33
CA THR A 110 7.09 -12.11 8.36
C THR A 110 6.54 -11.77 9.74
N VAL A 111 7.23 -12.20 10.79
CA VAL A 111 6.86 -11.83 12.18
C VAL A 111 6.90 -10.30 12.39
N THR A 112 7.80 -9.60 11.70
CA THR A 112 8.09 -8.18 11.98
C THR A 112 7.66 -7.23 10.88
N ASN A 113 7.24 -7.71 9.70
CA ASN A 113 6.83 -6.84 8.62
C ASN A 113 6.00 -7.53 7.53
N PHE A 114 5.24 -6.70 6.81
CA PHE A 114 4.53 -7.04 5.59
C PHE A 114 5.31 -6.54 4.38
N GLN A 115 5.58 -7.44 3.45
CA GLN A 115 6.34 -7.20 2.23
C GLN A 115 5.43 -7.39 1.03
N ARG A 116 5.51 -6.48 0.06
CA ARG A 116 4.78 -6.58 -1.20
C ARG A 116 5.74 -6.44 -2.38
N GLN A 117 5.56 -7.32 -3.35
CA GLN A 117 6.17 -7.27 -4.67
C GLN A 117 5.20 -6.52 -5.57
N GLU A 118 5.47 -5.23 -5.77
CA GLU A 118 4.73 -4.35 -6.68
C GLU A 118 5.52 -4.27 -7.98
N ASP A 119 5.03 -4.97 -9.01
CA ASP A 119 5.76 -5.23 -10.25
C ASP A 119 7.11 -5.91 -9.95
N ASP A 120 8.23 -5.35 -10.42
CA ASP A 120 9.58 -5.87 -10.16
C ASP A 120 10.22 -5.29 -8.88
N LEU A 121 9.46 -4.53 -8.09
CA LEU A 121 9.96 -3.86 -6.88
C LEU A 121 9.41 -4.46 -5.59
N LYS A 122 10.32 -4.78 -4.67
CA LYS A 122 9.97 -5.32 -3.36
C LYS A 122 10.00 -4.22 -2.29
N PHE A 123 8.84 -3.94 -1.71
CA PHE A 123 8.67 -2.96 -0.63
C PHE A 123 8.39 -3.63 0.71
N ILE A 124 8.92 -3.05 1.79
CA ILE A 124 8.44 -3.29 3.15
C ILE A 124 7.38 -2.23 3.42
N LYS A 125 6.11 -2.63 3.30
CA LYS A 125 4.96 -1.71 3.33
C LYS A 125 4.52 -1.35 4.74
N LEU A 126 4.65 -2.28 5.69
CA LEU A 126 4.27 -2.09 7.09
C LEU A 126 5.17 -2.93 8.00
N VAL A 127 5.48 -2.43 9.20
CA VAL A 127 6.23 -3.13 10.23
C VAL A 127 5.35 -3.43 11.44
N PHE A 128 5.60 -4.57 12.09
CA PHE A 128 4.81 -5.10 13.20
C PHE A 128 5.65 -5.22 14.49
N PRO A 129 5.04 -5.01 15.67
CA PRO A 129 3.72 -4.41 15.85
C PRO A 129 3.73 -2.90 15.51
N PRO A 130 2.58 -2.32 15.09
CA PRO A 130 2.45 -0.90 14.86
C PRO A 130 2.79 -0.08 16.10
N ARG A 131 3.64 0.94 15.93
CA ARG A 131 4.05 1.86 17.01
C ARG A 131 4.24 3.27 16.45
N GLU A 132 3.64 4.25 17.12
CA GLU A 132 3.74 5.66 16.75
C GLU A 132 5.21 6.09 16.58
N GLY A 133 5.50 6.78 15.47
CA GLY A 133 6.82 7.32 15.18
C GLY A 133 7.83 6.30 14.65
N THR A 134 7.47 5.02 14.51
CA THR A 134 8.37 4.00 13.94
C THR A 134 8.73 4.38 12.51
N ALA A 135 10.02 4.34 12.20
CA ALA A 135 10.54 4.59 10.86
C ALA A 135 11.39 3.41 10.36
N TRP A 136 11.37 3.15 9.06
CA TRP A 136 12.15 2.09 8.43
C TRP A 136 12.44 2.39 6.97
N ASN A 137 13.50 1.78 6.44
CA ASN A 137 13.78 1.81 5.01
C ASN A 137 12.81 0.87 4.27
N GLY A 138 11.64 1.39 3.88
CA GLY A 138 10.61 0.67 3.15
C GLY A 138 11.03 0.19 1.75
N THR A 139 12.13 0.74 1.23
CA THR A 139 12.62 0.48 -0.13
C THR A 139 13.99 -0.20 -0.13
N ILE A 140 14.37 -0.84 0.99
CA ILE A 140 15.69 -1.45 1.21
C ILE A 140 16.10 -2.48 0.15
N PHE A 141 15.13 -3.14 -0.48
CA PHE A 141 15.37 -4.14 -1.52
C PHE A 141 15.44 -3.56 -2.94
N ILE A 142 15.31 -2.23 -3.10
CA ILE A 142 15.26 -1.55 -4.40
C ILE A 142 16.56 -0.76 -4.60
N PRO A 143 17.32 -1.01 -5.69
CA PRO A 143 18.54 -0.27 -5.97
C PRO A 143 18.25 1.22 -6.14
N LYS A 144 19.11 2.09 -5.61
CA LYS A 144 18.97 3.57 -5.69
C LYS A 144 19.73 4.14 -6.89
N THR A 145 19.53 3.55 -8.05
CA THR A 145 20.25 3.91 -9.27
C THR A 145 19.32 3.95 -10.47
N GLY A 146 19.69 4.73 -11.49
CA GLY A 146 18.92 4.87 -12.72
C GLY A 146 17.50 5.35 -12.45
N GLN A 147 16.50 4.64 -12.98
CA GLN A 147 15.08 5.01 -12.83
C GLN A 147 14.56 4.95 -11.39
N PHE A 148 15.32 4.43 -10.43
CA PHE A 148 14.93 4.29 -9.01
C PHE A 148 15.67 5.24 -8.07
N GLU A 149 16.50 6.13 -8.60
CA GLU A 149 17.24 7.14 -7.81
C GLU A 149 16.29 8.03 -6.98
N TYR A 150 15.09 8.32 -7.49
CA TYR A 150 14.08 9.08 -6.76
C TYR A 150 13.65 8.45 -5.41
N LEU A 151 13.93 7.16 -5.19
CA LEU A 151 13.63 6.45 -3.95
C LEU A 151 14.74 6.58 -2.89
N GLU A 152 15.83 7.30 -3.15
CA GLU A 152 16.98 7.38 -2.24
C GLU A 152 16.59 7.89 -0.85
N ASN A 153 15.74 8.91 -0.81
CA ASN A 153 15.32 9.57 0.44
C ASN A 153 13.96 9.08 0.97
N TRP A 154 13.47 7.94 0.48
CA TRP A 154 12.19 7.37 0.91
C TRP A 154 12.37 6.57 2.20
N ASN A 155 12.28 7.29 3.33
CA ASN A 155 12.27 6.70 4.67
C ASN A 155 10.85 6.67 5.22
N PHE A 156 10.30 5.46 5.37
CA PHE A 156 8.91 5.30 5.71
C PHE A 156 8.74 5.61 7.19
N LYS A 157 7.66 6.28 7.55
CA LYS A 157 7.33 6.62 8.93
C LYS A 157 5.86 6.36 9.20
N MET A 158 5.60 5.69 10.30
CA MET A 158 4.25 5.40 10.77
C MET A 158 3.82 6.43 11.83
N THR A 159 2.64 6.99 11.65
CA THR A 159 2.04 7.99 12.53
C THR A 159 0.54 7.75 12.71
N GLU A 160 -0.08 8.47 13.64
CA GLU A 160 -1.52 8.41 13.90
C GLU A 160 -2.02 7.00 14.23
N VAL A 161 -1.18 6.20 14.92
CA VAL A 161 -1.46 4.81 15.24
C VAL A 161 -2.61 4.72 16.24
N GLY A 162 -3.66 4.00 15.86
CA GLY A 162 -4.88 3.84 16.64
C GLY A 162 -5.87 5.00 16.51
N ALA A 163 -5.60 6.01 15.67
CA ALA A 163 -6.51 7.13 15.46
C ALA A 163 -7.73 6.72 14.62
N ALA A 164 -8.90 7.30 14.93
CA ALA A 164 -10.09 7.12 14.11
C ALA A 164 -10.06 8.04 12.88
N LYS A 165 -10.39 7.50 11.70
CA LYS A 165 -10.49 8.28 10.45
C LYS A 165 -11.69 7.87 9.62
N THR A 166 -12.10 8.75 8.72
CA THR A 166 -13.21 8.53 7.79
C THR A 166 -12.70 8.65 6.36
N TYR A 167 -13.00 7.65 5.53
CA TYR A 167 -12.69 7.63 4.10
C TYR A 167 -13.82 6.94 3.35
N GLY A 168 -14.19 7.47 2.18
CA GLY A 168 -15.20 6.84 1.33
C GLY A 168 -16.60 6.78 1.94
N GLY A 169 -16.89 7.61 2.94
CA GLY A 169 -18.11 7.53 3.75
C GLY A 169 -18.11 6.45 4.84
N PHE A 170 -17.03 5.67 4.98
CA PHE A 170 -16.87 4.69 6.05
C PHE A 170 -16.10 5.28 7.24
N SER A 171 -16.50 4.90 8.46
CA SER A 171 -15.81 5.26 9.69
C SER A 171 -14.93 4.11 10.16
N PHE A 172 -13.62 4.34 10.27
CA PHE A 172 -12.63 3.37 10.73
C PHE A 172 -12.15 3.75 12.14
N PRO A 173 -12.54 3.01 13.19
CA PRO A 173 -12.22 3.38 14.58
C PRO A 173 -10.73 3.35 14.92
N LYS A 174 -9.95 2.51 14.21
CA LYS A 174 -8.51 2.36 14.41
C LYS A 174 -7.80 2.33 13.07
N THR A 175 -6.99 3.34 12.84
CA THR A 175 -6.15 3.47 11.65
C THR A 175 -4.70 3.75 12.03
N LEU A 176 -3.81 3.71 11.04
CA LEU A 176 -2.46 4.24 11.10
C LEU A 176 -2.13 4.83 9.74
N VAL A 177 -1.21 5.79 9.69
CA VAL A 177 -0.71 6.39 8.45
C VAL A 177 0.75 5.98 8.27
N VAL A 178 1.09 5.45 7.10
CA VAL A 178 2.47 5.28 6.66
C VAL A 178 2.79 6.34 5.64
N THR A 179 3.70 7.24 5.97
CA THR A 179 4.26 8.24 5.06
C THR A 179 5.55 7.68 4.48
N HIS A 180 5.61 7.51 3.16
CA HIS A 180 6.82 7.04 2.47
C HIS A 180 7.82 8.17 2.22
N VAL A 181 7.29 9.32 1.82
CA VAL A 181 8.01 10.56 1.57
C VAL A 181 7.03 11.72 1.76
N ASP A 182 7.52 12.80 2.36
CA ASP A 182 6.80 14.07 2.49
C ASP A 182 7.84 15.18 2.38
N ILE A 183 8.37 15.32 1.16
CA ILE A 183 9.17 16.47 0.77
C ILE A 183 8.13 17.44 0.23
N GLY A 184 7.54 18.18 1.16
CA GLY A 184 6.46 19.11 0.89
C GLY A 184 6.88 20.22 -0.07
N ARG A 185 6.02 21.24 -0.17
CA ARG A 185 6.23 22.48 -0.95
C ARG A 185 7.37 23.37 -0.40
N ASP A 186 8.30 22.80 0.36
CA ASP A 186 9.38 23.45 1.09
C ASP A 186 10.42 24.05 0.14
N ASN A 187 10.59 23.44 -1.04
CA ASN A 187 11.13 24.14 -2.19
C ASN A 187 9.95 24.54 -3.10
N LEU A 188 9.96 25.75 -3.66
CA LEU A 188 8.84 26.30 -4.44
C LEU A 188 8.64 25.60 -5.81
N ILE A 189 9.31 24.46 -6.02
CA ILE A 189 9.54 23.80 -7.32
C ILE A 189 9.12 22.32 -7.28
N THR A 190 9.46 21.56 -6.24
CA THR A 190 9.20 20.12 -6.14
C THR A 190 8.21 19.81 -5.03
N ASN A 191 7.28 18.91 -5.30
CA ASN A 191 6.39 18.33 -4.29
C ASN A 191 6.43 16.81 -4.46
N GLN A 192 6.98 16.12 -3.46
CA GLN A 192 6.95 14.65 -3.37
C GLN A 192 6.23 14.26 -2.10
N LEU A 193 5.03 13.72 -2.27
CA LEU A 193 4.21 13.22 -1.18
C LEU A 193 3.77 11.82 -1.53
N SER A 194 4.02 10.84 -0.65
CA SER A 194 3.41 9.52 -0.78
C SER A 194 3.02 9.01 0.59
N ARG A 195 1.72 8.74 0.77
CA ARG A 195 1.16 8.26 2.04
C ARG A 195 0.07 7.22 1.82
N GLU A 196 -0.04 6.31 2.78
CA GLU A 196 -1.07 5.27 2.84
C GLU A 196 -1.69 5.28 4.23
N THR A 197 -3.02 5.20 4.31
CA THR A 197 -3.73 4.99 5.58
C THR A 197 -4.24 3.57 5.64
N TYR A 198 -3.90 2.86 6.71
CA TYR A 198 -4.29 1.48 6.96
C TYR A 198 -5.36 1.47 8.04
N ALA A 199 -6.47 0.79 7.82
CA ALA A 199 -7.50 0.56 8.82
C ALA A 199 -7.44 -0.89 9.32
N LYS A 200 -7.53 -1.04 10.65
CA LYS A 200 -7.53 -2.35 11.30
C LYS A 200 -8.76 -3.17 10.84
N GLY A 201 -8.51 -4.39 10.39
CA GLY A 201 -9.49 -5.31 9.81
C GLY A 201 -9.73 -5.12 8.30
N VAL A 202 -9.17 -4.08 7.68
CA VAL A 202 -9.48 -3.72 6.28
C VAL A 202 -8.23 -3.64 5.41
N GLY A 203 -7.10 -3.11 5.89
CA GLY A 203 -5.94 -2.83 5.06
C GLY A 203 -5.89 -1.37 4.61
N ILE A 204 -5.34 -1.10 3.42
CA ILE A 204 -5.18 0.28 2.93
C ILE A 204 -6.55 0.85 2.56
N VAL A 205 -7.00 1.89 3.24
CA VAL A 205 -8.29 2.56 2.96
C VAL A 205 -8.14 3.88 2.20
N TYR A 206 -6.93 4.43 2.18
CA TYR A 206 -6.60 5.63 1.43
C TYR A 206 -5.13 5.60 0.99
N LYS A 207 -4.87 6.07 -0.23
CA LYS A 207 -3.52 6.31 -0.75
C LYS A 207 -3.48 7.65 -1.45
N GLU A 208 -2.38 8.37 -1.24
CA GLU A 208 -2.03 9.53 -2.03
C GLU A 208 -0.60 9.47 -2.51
N TRP A 209 -0.38 9.93 -3.73
CA TRP A 209 0.94 10.03 -4.32
C TRP A 209 1.02 11.23 -5.25
N ASP A 210 1.84 12.21 -4.88
CA ASP A 210 2.24 13.33 -5.72
C ASP A 210 3.74 13.20 -6.03
N MET A 211 4.07 13.30 -7.31
CA MET A 211 5.42 13.55 -7.79
C MET A 211 5.28 14.70 -8.78
N ILE A 212 5.41 15.93 -8.31
CA ILE A 212 5.17 17.13 -9.11
C ILE A 212 6.41 18.01 -9.10
N GLU A 213 6.80 18.46 -10.29
CA GLU A 213 7.87 19.43 -10.47
C GLU A 213 7.37 20.63 -11.28
N LYS A 214 7.26 21.79 -10.63
CA LYS A 214 6.94 23.06 -11.26
C LYS A 214 8.12 23.56 -12.09
N GLN A 215 7.80 24.27 -13.16
CA GLN A 215 8.79 24.95 -13.99
C GLN A 215 8.98 26.42 -13.57
N ASP A 216 8.25 26.89 -12.54
CA ASP A 216 8.36 28.22 -11.97
C ASP A 216 7.98 28.23 -10.47
N VAL A 217 8.27 29.31 -9.76
CA VAL A 217 8.00 29.45 -8.32
C VAL A 217 6.63 30.06 -8.00
N LEU A 218 5.90 30.61 -8.97
CA LEU A 218 4.68 31.41 -8.78
C LEU A 218 3.38 30.60 -8.98
N SER A 219 3.42 29.54 -9.78
CA SER A 219 2.25 28.74 -10.15
C SER A 219 1.63 27.99 -8.97
N ASN A 220 0.31 27.84 -8.98
CA ASN A 220 -0.39 27.10 -7.94
C ASN A 220 -0.20 25.60 -8.12
N TRP A 221 0.11 24.90 -7.03
CA TRP A 221 0.24 23.43 -6.98
C TRP A 221 -1.04 22.68 -7.39
N ASP A 222 -2.20 23.31 -7.22
CA ASP A 222 -3.51 22.71 -7.54
C ASP A 222 -4.02 23.09 -8.94
N ASN A 223 -3.28 23.96 -9.65
CA ASN A 223 -3.49 24.25 -11.07
C ASN A 223 -2.12 24.54 -11.71
N PRO A 224 -1.29 23.51 -11.88
CA PRO A 224 0.06 23.70 -12.39
C PRO A 224 0.02 23.90 -13.90
N GLN A 225 -0.37 25.10 -14.33
CA GLN A 225 0.22 25.63 -15.54
C GLN A 225 1.73 25.63 -15.27
N ASN A 226 2.50 24.96 -16.14
CA ASN A 226 3.93 24.76 -15.97
C ASN A 226 4.34 23.78 -14.85
N SER A 227 3.84 22.55 -14.80
CA SER A 227 4.49 21.47 -14.01
C SER A 227 4.46 20.14 -14.70
N ASN A 228 5.47 19.30 -14.45
CA ASN A 228 5.52 17.92 -14.90
C ASN A 228 5.26 16.96 -13.73
N GLY A 229 4.83 15.75 -14.06
CA GLY A 229 4.66 14.66 -13.10
C GLY A 229 3.22 14.24 -12.93
N PHE A 230 2.84 13.72 -11.77
CA PHE A 230 1.50 13.15 -11.56
C PHE A 230 1.00 13.32 -10.13
N ARG A 231 -0.33 13.17 -10.01
CA ARG A 231 -1.06 13.08 -8.75
C ARG A 231 -2.01 11.90 -8.83
N ILE A 232 -1.96 11.01 -7.84
CA ILE A 232 -2.88 9.88 -7.69
C ILE A 232 -3.53 9.95 -6.31
N ARG A 233 -4.84 9.77 -6.27
CA ARG A 233 -5.63 9.55 -5.06
C ARG A 233 -6.42 8.27 -5.22
N MET A 234 -6.35 7.39 -4.22
CA MET A 234 -7.16 6.19 -4.14
C MET A 234 -7.89 6.24 -2.80
N GLU A 235 -9.21 6.28 -2.85
CA GLU A 235 -10.04 6.28 -1.65
C GLU A 235 -10.96 5.08 -1.68
N VAL A 236 -11.06 4.35 -0.56
CA VAL A 236 -11.96 3.21 -0.44
C VAL A 236 -13.38 3.60 -0.82
N SER A 237 -14.07 2.73 -1.55
CA SER A 237 -15.48 2.88 -1.92
C SER A 237 -16.30 1.64 -1.60
N ASP A 238 -15.64 0.49 -1.43
CA ASP A 238 -16.22 -0.72 -0.84
C ASP A 238 -15.11 -1.65 -0.32
N TYR A 239 -15.45 -2.62 0.51
CA TYR A 239 -14.49 -3.60 1.05
C TYR A 239 -15.22 -4.78 1.69
N PHE A 240 -14.53 -5.92 1.81
CA PHE A 240 -15.00 -7.10 2.53
C PHE A 240 -13.82 -7.78 3.26
N PRO A 241 -14.03 -8.29 4.48
CA PRO A 241 -15.26 -8.28 5.28
C PRO A 241 -15.57 -6.90 5.88
N LYS A 242 -16.80 -6.69 6.37
CA LYS A 242 -17.25 -5.43 6.97
C LYS A 242 -16.97 -5.34 8.46
#